data_AF-A0A0T9UQQ8-F1
#
_entry.id   AF-A0A0T9UQQ8-F1
#
_cell.length_a   1.000
_cell.length_b   1.000
_cell.length_c   1.000
_cell.angle_alpha   90.00
_cell.angle_beta   90.00
_cell.angle_gamma   90.00
#
_symmetry.space_group_name_H-M   'P 1'
#
loop_
_entity.id
_entity.type
_entity.pdbx_description
1 polymer ?
#
loop_
_entity_poly.entity_id
_entity_poly.type
_entity_poly.pdbx_seq_one_letter_code
_entity_poly.pdbx_strand_id
1 'polypeptide(L)'
;MANMFALILAIATLLTGIIWCFERFKWGPARQAKIAAVHAQTAEIKAQTGCAVDNKTLSQAARQPGWIETCASVFPVLALVFIVRSFIYEPFQIPSGSMMPTLLIGDFILVEKFAYGIKDPITQTTLIPTGHPKRGDIAVFKYPLDPRVDYIKRVVGLPGDRVSYNPISKEVTIQPACNTGTSCDSALPITYSTSEPSDFVQTFRYSGNGEASAGFFQIPTNQAVPDGGVRLRERSETLGTVTHHILTVPGRQDQIGGYYQQPNQPLGVWVVPEGHYFMMGDNRDNSADSRYWGFVPERNLVGKATAIWMSFEKQEGEWPTGVRLSRIGGVH
;
A
#
# COMPACT_ATOMS: atom_id res chain seq x y z
N MET A 1 -4.29 10.20 -5.56
CA MET A 1 -2.96 10.62 -6.06
C MET A 1 -2.17 9.51 -6.75
N ALA A 2 -2.41 8.21 -6.46
CA ALA A 2 -1.68 7.08 -7.08
C ALA A 2 -1.72 7.06 -8.61
N ASN A 3 -2.90 7.31 -9.22
CA ASN A 3 -3.06 7.32 -10.68
C ASN A 3 -2.22 8.41 -11.38
N MET A 4 -1.99 9.56 -10.74
CA MET A 4 -1.22 10.66 -11.35
C MET A 4 0.26 10.32 -11.42
N PHE A 5 0.82 9.74 -10.35
CA PHE A 5 2.21 9.28 -10.38
C PHE A 5 2.39 8.14 -11.40
N ALA A 6 1.47 7.18 -11.44
CA ALA A 6 1.51 6.10 -12.41
C ALA A 6 1.47 6.64 -13.85
N LEU A 7 0.62 7.63 -14.13
CA LEU A 7 0.55 8.29 -15.43
C LEU A 7 1.84 9.04 -15.79
N ILE A 8 2.40 9.81 -14.85
CA ILE A 8 3.67 10.53 -15.05
C ILE A 8 4.80 9.54 -15.34
N LEU A 9 4.91 8.47 -14.55
CA LEU A 9 5.92 7.43 -14.75
C LEU A 9 5.74 6.72 -16.11
N ALA A 10 4.49 6.42 -16.49
CA ALA A 10 4.18 5.81 -17.78
C ALA A 10 4.59 6.71 -18.95
N ILE A 11 4.22 8.01 -18.91
CA ILE A 11 4.59 8.99 -19.93
C ILE A 11 6.12 9.17 -19.98
N ALA A 12 6.78 9.31 -18.84
CA ALA A 12 8.23 9.44 -18.77
C ALA A 12 8.96 8.21 -19.34
N THR A 13 8.49 7.00 -19.01
CA THR A 13 9.04 5.74 -19.53
C THR A 13 8.80 5.61 -21.03
N LEU A 14 7.62 6.02 -21.53
CA LEU A 14 7.31 6.01 -22.96
C LEU A 14 8.20 6.98 -23.75
N LEU A 15 8.32 8.23 -23.31
CA LEU A 15 9.13 9.25 -23.98
C LEU A 15 10.61 8.86 -24.00
N THR A 16 11.16 8.44 -22.86
CA THR A 16 12.55 7.99 -22.77
C THR A 16 12.77 6.70 -23.57
N GLY A 17 11.80 5.80 -23.63
CA GLY A 17 11.83 4.60 -24.45
C GLY A 17 11.85 4.87 -25.95
N ILE A 18 11.04 5.84 -26.43
CA ILE A 18 11.07 6.27 -27.84
C ILE A 18 12.47 6.82 -28.18
N ILE A 19 13.02 7.70 -27.34
CA ILE A 19 14.36 8.27 -27.54
C ILE A 19 15.43 7.17 -27.52
N TRP A 20 15.35 6.24 -26.58
CA TRP A 20 16.25 5.09 -26.49
C TRP A 20 16.19 4.21 -27.74
N CYS A 21 15.00 3.94 -28.28
CA CYS A 21 14.84 3.19 -29.53
C CYS A 21 15.49 3.92 -30.72
N PHE A 22 15.27 5.23 -30.86
CA PHE A 22 15.93 6.01 -31.91
C PHE A 22 17.45 6.03 -31.76
N GLU A 23 17.95 6.17 -30.55
CA GLU A 23 19.36 6.11 -30.22
C GLU A 23 19.96 4.73 -30.54
N ARG A 24 19.29 3.64 -30.15
CA ARG A 24 19.75 2.27 -30.33
C ARG A 24 19.76 1.82 -31.79
N PHE A 25 18.72 2.18 -32.56
CA PHE A 25 18.50 1.64 -33.91
C PHE A 25 18.88 2.60 -35.03
N LYS A 26 18.82 3.93 -34.83
CA LYS A 26 19.05 4.91 -35.90
C LYS A 26 20.28 5.79 -35.64
N TRP A 27 20.33 6.49 -34.51
CA TRP A 27 21.38 7.49 -34.26
C TRP A 27 22.73 6.88 -33.85
N GLY A 28 22.73 5.81 -33.04
CA GLY A 28 23.92 5.07 -32.66
C GLY A 28 24.68 4.50 -33.87
N PRO A 29 24.04 3.69 -34.72
CA PRO A 29 24.68 3.15 -35.92
C PRO A 29 25.13 4.26 -36.88
N ALA A 30 24.33 5.31 -37.07
CA ALA A 30 24.70 6.43 -37.93
C ALA A 30 25.91 7.23 -37.41
N ARG A 31 26.06 7.39 -36.09
CA ARG A 31 27.23 8.03 -35.49
C ARG A 31 28.45 7.12 -35.57
N GLN A 32 28.32 5.82 -35.33
CA GLN A 32 29.40 4.85 -35.50
C GLN A 32 29.92 4.89 -36.95
N ALA A 33 29.02 4.95 -37.93
CA ALA A 33 29.41 5.08 -39.34
C ALA A 33 30.13 6.41 -39.64
N LYS A 34 29.68 7.55 -39.08
CA LYS A 34 30.36 8.85 -39.23
C LYS A 34 31.73 8.87 -38.56
N ILE A 35 31.84 8.32 -37.35
CA ILE A 35 33.09 8.18 -36.61
C ILE A 35 34.06 7.29 -37.39
N ALA A 36 33.59 6.14 -37.91
CA ALA A 36 34.38 5.25 -38.75
C ALA A 36 34.86 5.94 -40.05
N ALA A 37 34.00 6.72 -40.71
CA ALA A 37 34.37 7.47 -41.91
C ALA A 37 35.42 8.56 -41.62
N VAL A 38 35.26 9.30 -40.51
CA VAL A 38 36.25 10.29 -40.06
C VAL A 38 37.56 9.61 -39.65
N HIS A 39 37.53 8.45 -38.97
CA HIS A 39 38.73 7.67 -38.68
C HIS A 39 39.43 7.16 -39.94
N ALA A 40 38.68 6.69 -40.94
CA ALA A 40 39.24 6.26 -42.23
C ALA A 40 39.93 7.41 -42.96
N GLN A 41 39.27 8.57 -43.07
CA GLN A 41 39.85 9.78 -43.65
C GLN A 41 41.09 10.27 -42.87
N THR A 42 41.05 10.20 -41.54
CA THR A 42 42.17 10.58 -40.66
C THR A 42 43.36 9.64 -40.84
N ALA A 43 43.11 8.33 -41.03
CA ALA A 43 44.15 7.34 -41.28
C ALA A 43 44.82 7.55 -42.64
N GLU A 44 44.05 7.86 -43.69
CA GLU A 44 44.57 8.20 -45.02
C GLU A 44 45.44 9.47 -45.00
N ILE A 45 44.97 10.55 -44.36
CA ILE A 45 45.71 11.81 -44.26
C ILE A 45 47.01 11.61 -43.46
N LYS A 46 46.97 10.87 -42.35
CA LYS A 46 48.16 10.56 -41.55
C LYS A 46 49.20 9.75 -42.34
N ALA A 47 48.76 8.83 -43.20
CA ALA A 47 49.65 8.05 -44.07
C ALA A 47 50.31 8.90 -45.16
N GLN A 48 49.65 9.98 -45.61
CA GLN A 48 50.17 10.85 -46.68
C GLN A 48 51.04 12.02 -46.17
N THR A 49 50.79 12.57 -44.99
CA THR A 49 51.45 13.82 -44.53
C THR A 49 52.25 13.73 -43.24
N GLY A 50 52.20 12.61 -42.50
CA GLY A 50 52.96 12.42 -41.26
C GLY A 50 52.54 13.31 -40.07
N CYS A 51 51.69 14.31 -40.27
CA CYS A 51 51.12 15.15 -39.22
C CYS A 51 49.84 14.51 -38.63
N ALA A 52 49.72 14.56 -37.30
CA ALA A 52 48.52 14.11 -36.60
C ALA A 52 47.37 15.12 -36.80
N VAL A 53 46.20 14.63 -37.19
CA VAL A 53 45.00 15.45 -37.42
C VAL A 53 44.45 16.00 -36.09
N ASP A 54 43.94 17.24 -36.15
CA ASP A 54 43.38 17.99 -35.02
C ASP A 54 42.20 17.25 -34.35
N ASN A 55 42.29 16.98 -33.05
CA ASN A 55 41.28 16.29 -32.23
C ASN A 55 39.90 17.00 -32.21
N LYS A 56 39.83 18.25 -32.69
CA LYS A 56 38.59 19.04 -32.77
C LYS A 56 37.58 18.50 -33.79
N THR A 57 38.01 17.98 -34.94
CA THR A 57 37.08 17.45 -35.97
C THR A 57 36.48 16.09 -35.57
N LEU A 58 37.25 15.23 -34.92
CA LEU A 58 36.79 13.97 -34.34
C LEU A 58 35.75 14.17 -33.22
N SER A 59 35.98 15.14 -32.34
CA SER A 59 35.07 15.45 -31.22
C SER A 59 33.77 16.13 -31.66
N GLN A 60 33.78 16.88 -32.77
CA GLN A 60 32.57 17.51 -33.31
C GLN A 60 31.64 16.49 -34.01
N ALA A 61 32.21 15.46 -34.65
CA ALA A 61 31.44 14.37 -35.27
C ALA A 61 30.77 13.43 -34.25
N ALA A 62 31.34 13.33 -33.04
CA ALA A 62 30.84 12.50 -31.94
C ALA A 62 29.87 13.23 -30.99
N ARG A 63 29.67 14.54 -31.14
CA ARG A 63 28.92 15.35 -30.17
C ARG A 63 27.43 15.01 -30.19
N GLN A 64 26.99 14.27 -29.18
CA GLN A 64 25.57 14.05 -28.93
C GLN A 64 24.95 15.26 -28.21
N PRO A 65 23.68 15.58 -28.46
CA PRO A 65 22.91 16.43 -27.55
C PRO A 65 22.79 15.73 -26.19
N GLY A 66 23.27 16.37 -25.12
CA GLY A 66 23.33 15.74 -23.79
C GLY A 66 21.97 15.28 -23.23
N TRP A 67 20.85 15.84 -23.69
CA TRP A 67 19.52 15.38 -23.29
C TRP A 67 19.16 13.98 -23.86
N ILE A 68 19.69 13.60 -25.03
CA ILE A 68 19.46 12.27 -25.63
C ILE A 68 20.18 11.20 -24.80
N GLU A 69 21.42 11.48 -24.43
CA GLU A 69 22.24 10.59 -23.59
C GLU A 69 21.60 10.38 -22.21
N THR A 70 21.14 11.46 -21.56
CA THR A 70 20.41 11.38 -20.28
C THR A 70 19.11 10.58 -20.42
N CYS A 71 18.29 10.83 -21.44
CA CYS A 71 17.05 10.07 -21.64
C CYS A 71 17.30 8.58 -21.92
N ALA A 72 18.30 8.26 -22.74
CA ALA A 72 18.62 6.88 -23.08
C ALA A 72 19.23 6.10 -21.90
N SER A 73 20.07 6.75 -21.07
CA SER A 73 20.67 6.13 -19.89
C SER A 73 19.69 5.92 -18.74
N VAL A 74 18.72 6.81 -18.58
CA VAL A 74 17.69 6.73 -17.52
C VAL A 74 16.57 5.75 -17.88
N PHE A 75 16.33 5.48 -19.16
CA PHE A 75 15.24 4.60 -19.63
C PHE A 75 15.23 3.20 -18.97
N PRO A 76 16.34 2.42 -18.92
CA PRO A 76 16.31 1.09 -18.31
C PRO A 76 15.88 1.11 -16.85
N VAL A 77 16.29 2.14 -16.10
CA VAL A 77 15.91 2.32 -14.70
C VAL A 77 14.43 2.67 -14.58
N LEU A 78 13.94 3.62 -15.39
CA LEU A 78 12.51 3.97 -15.40
C LEU A 78 11.63 2.80 -15.84
N ALA A 79 12.04 2.06 -16.86
CA ALA A 79 11.33 0.88 -17.35
C ALA A 79 11.26 -0.21 -16.28
N LEU A 80 12.37 -0.47 -15.57
CA LEU A 80 12.38 -1.42 -14.45
C LEU A 80 11.42 -0.96 -13.34
N VAL A 81 11.53 0.28 -12.89
CA VAL A 81 10.65 0.83 -11.85
C VAL A 81 9.18 0.80 -12.30
N PHE A 82 8.91 1.11 -13.56
CA PHE A 82 7.57 1.05 -14.13
C PHE A 82 7.02 -0.37 -14.14
N ILE A 83 7.78 -1.37 -14.56
CA ILE A 83 7.35 -2.77 -14.58
C ILE A 83 7.10 -3.26 -13.15
N VAL A 84 8.06 -3.05 -12.25
CA VAL A 84 7.95 -3.47 -10.84
C VAL A 84 6.73 -2.82 -10.20
N ARG A 85 6.51 -1.52 -10.41
CA ARG A 85 5.39 -0.79 -9.82
C ARG A 85 4.05 -1.15 -10.45
N SER A 86 4.01 -1.35 -11.75
CA SER A 86 2.75 -1.60 -12.46
C SER A 86 2.20 -2.98 -12.15
N PHE A 87 3.08 -3.97 -11.97
CA PHE A 87 2.65 -5.36 -11.87
C PHE A 87 2.99 -6.01 -10.52
N ILE A 88 4.13 -5.69 -9.91
CA ILE A 88 4.67 -6.45 -8.76
C ILE A 88 4.32 -5.82 -7.41
N TYR A 89 4.93 -4.68 -7.10
CA TYR A 89 4.83 -4.03 -5.79
C TYR A 89 4.54 -2.55 -5.92
N GLU A 90 3.51 -2.08 -5.23
CA GLU A 90 3.19 -0.66 -5.14
C GLU A 90 3.48 -0.12 -3.74
N PRO A 91 4.27 0.96 -3.60
CA PRO A 91 4.53 1.58 -2.32
C PRO A 91 3.35 2.46 -1.90
N PHE A 92 2.87 2.27 -0.67
CA PHE A 92 1.86 3.14 -0.05
C PHE A 92 2.39 3.76 1.23
N GLN A 93 1.98 4.99 1.52
CA GLN A 93 2.20 5.64 2.81
C GLN A 93 0.95 5.48 3.67
N ILE A 94 1.12 5.22 4.97
CA ILE A 94 0.04 5.12 5.95
C ILE A 94 -0.23 6.50 6.57
N PRO A 95 -1.39 7.13 6.26
CA PRO A 95 -1.69 8.47 6.74
C PRO A 95 -2.43 8.48 8.08
N SER A 96 -3.08 7.37 8.48
CA SER A 96 -3.98 7.29 9.63
C SER A 96 -3.65 6.12 10.57
N GLY A 97 -4.09 6.22 11.83
CA GLY A 97 -3.84 5.24 12.90
C GLY A 97 -4.82 4.06 12.97
N SER A 98 -5.63 3.83 11.94
CA SER A 98 -6.72 2.83 11.99
C SER A 98 -6.25 1.36 11.98
N MET A 99 -5.01 1.11 11.57
CA MET A 99 -4.38 -0.22 11.56
C MET A 99 -3.33 -0.39 12.67
N MET A 100 -3.33 0.48 13.69
CA MET A 100 -2.43 0.33 14.83
C MET A 100 -2.82 -0.90 15.68
N PRO A 101 -1.84 -1.64 16.24
CA PRO A 101 -0.41 -1.33 16.28
C PRO A 101 0.38 -1.88 15.08
N THR A 102 -0.27 -2.69 14.24
CA THR A 102 0.32 -3.37 13.07
C THR A 102 0.95 -2.37 12.10
N LEU A 103 0.20 -1.33 11.72
CA LEU A 103 0.67 -0.23 10.88
C LEU A 103 0.47 1.11 11.60
N LEU A 104 1.53 1.89 11.67
CA LEU A 104 1.54 3.19 12.32
C LEU A 104 1.51 4.32 11.28
N ILE A 105 1.05 5.50 11.72
CA ILE A 105 1.13 6.72 10.92
C ILE A 105 2.60 6.97 10.55
N GLY A 106 2.86 7.19 9.26
CA GLY A 106 4.21 7.37 8.72
C GLY A 106 4.94 6.09 8.30
N ASP A 107 4.32 4.92 8.42
CA ASP A 107 4.83 3.69 7.78
C ASP A 107 4.67 3.77 6.26
N PHE A 108 5.67 3.25 5.56
CA PHE A 108 5.65 3.03 4.11
C PHE A 108 5.66 1.53 3.85
N ILE A 109 4.60 1.04 3.23
CA ILE A 109 4.36 -0.39 3.00
C ILE A 109 4.58 -0.77 1.54
N LEU A 110 4.95 -2.03 1.32
CA LEU A 110 4.93 -2.70 0.03
C LEU A 110 3.64 -3.48 -0.10
N VAL A 111 2.92 -3.25 -1.21
CA VAL A 111 1.66 -3.92 -1.52
C VAL A 111 1.85 -4.80 -2.74
N GLU A 112 1.66 -6.10 -2.56
CA GLU A 112 1.68 -7.12 -3.61
C GLU A 112 0.35 -7.11 -4.37
N LYS A 113 0.37 -6.69 -5.63
CA LYS A 113 -0.85 -6.57 -6.45
C LYS A 113 -1.31 -7.91 -7.02
N PHE A 114 -0.35 -8.78 -7.35
CA PHE A 114 -0.62 -10.13 -7.87
C PHE A 114 -1.41 -11.02 -6.92
N ALA A 115 -1.39 -10.74 -5.62
CA ALA A 115 -2.11 -11.55 -4.63
C ALA A 115 -3.62 -11.64 -4.94
N TYR A 116 -4.20 -10.59 -5.53
CA TYR A 116 -5.66 -10.46 -5.77
C TYR A 116 -6.02 -10.25 -7.25
N GLY A 117 -5.21 -10.80 -8.16
CA GLY A 117 -5.38 -10.64 -9.60
C GLY A 117 -4.48 -9.57 -10.21
N ILE A 118 -3.94 -9.84 -11.39
CA ILE A 118 -3.23 -8.84 -12.20
C ILE A 118 -4.26 -7.84 -12.71
N LYS A 119 -4.15 -6.58 -12.30
CA LYS A 119 -5.01 -5.51 -12.77
C LYS A 119 -4.29 -4.62 -13.77
N ASP A 120 -5.01 -4.14 -14.77
CA ASP A 120 -4.51 -3.12 -15.69
C ASP A 120 -4.14 -1.83 -14.91
N PRO A 121 -2.95 -1.25 -15.12
CA PRO A 121 -2.49 -0.10 -14.34
C PRO A 121 -3.31 1.18 -14.56
N ILE A 122 -4.11 1.26 -15.62
CA ILE A 122 -4.87 2.46 -16.02
C ILE A 122 -6.36 2.28 -15.67
N THR A 123 -6.96 1.20 -16.16
CA THR A 123 -8.39 0.88 -16.05
C THR A 123 -8.72 0.02 -14.83
N GLN A 124 -7.71 -0.59 -14.20
CA GLN A 124 -7.84 -1.50 -13.05
C GLN A 124 -8.79 -2.68 -13.28
N THR A 125 -9.00 -3.05 -14.55
CA THR A 125 -9.71 -4.26 -14.91
C THR A 125 -8.82 -5.48 -14.63
N THR A 126 -9.41 -6.56 -14.10
CA THR A 126 -8.65 -7.79 -13.82
C THR A 126 -8.30 -8.47 -15.14
N LEU A 127 -7.01 -8.53 -15.46
CA LEU A 127 -6.46 -9.18 -16.64
C LEU A 127 -6.29 -10.69 -16.41
N ILE A 128 -5.78 -11.07 -15.24
CA ILE A 128 -5.53 -12.48 -14.89
C ILE A 128 -5.96 -12.71 -13.43
N PRO A 129 -6.93 -13.60 -13.16
CA PRO A 129 -7.30 -13.97 -11.79
C PRO A 129 -6.21 -14.89 -11.20
N THR A 130 -5.36 -14.35 -10.33
CA THR A 130 -4.23 -15.08 -9.72
C THR A 130 -4.51 -15.54 -8.29
N GLY A 131 -5.45 -14.92 -7.58
CA GLY A 131 -5.78 -15.29 -6.20
C GLY A 131 -6.90 -14.45 -5.58
N HIS A 132 -7.34 -14.89 -4.39
CA HIS A 132 -8.33 -14.20 -3.56
C HIS A 132 -7.73 -13.90 -2.18
N PRO A 133 -8.14 -12.80 -1.52
CA PRO A 133 -7.78 -12.51 -0.14
C PRO A 133 -8.10 -13.67 0.80
N LYS A 134 -7.14 -13.95 1.68
CA LYS A 134 -7.31 -14.90 2.76
C LYS A 134 -7.74 -14.14 4.02
N ARG A 135 -8.44 -14.85 4.90
CA ARG A 135 -8.79 -14.33 6.21
C ARG A 135 -7.51 -13.94 6.97
N GLY A 136 -7.53 -12.77 7.58
CA GLY A 136 -6.39 -12.19 8.27
C GLY A 136 -5.46 -11.40 7.36
N ASP A 137 -5.59 -11.45 6.03
CA ASP A 137 -4.74 -10.63 5.16
C ASP A 137 -4.98 -9.14 5.39
N ILE A 138 -3.91 -8.34 5.31
CA ILE A 138 -4.00 -6.89 5.29
C ILE A 138 -4.16 -6.46 3.83
N ALA A 139 -5.34 -5.95 3.47
CA ALA A 139 -5.68 -5.61 2.10
C ALA A 139 -5.77 -4.09 1.91
N VAL A 140 -5.18 -3.61 0.82
CA VAL A 140 -5.44 -2.27 0.27
C VAL A 140 -6.58 -2.39 -0.74
N PHE A 141 -7.54 -1.46 -0.68
CA PHE A 141 -8.70 -1.44 -1.57
C PHE A 141 -9.21 -0.02 -1.75
N LYS A 142 -9.91 0.22 -2.86
CA LYS A 142 -10.63 1.47 -3.10
C LYS A 142 -11.86 1.56 -2.21
N TYR A 143 -11.99 2.65 -1.47
CA TYR A 143 -13.10 2.87 -0.57
C TYR A 143 -14.44 2.79 -1.32
N PRO A 144 -15.40 1.93 -0.92
CA PRO A 144 -16.63 1.72 -1.70
C PRO A 144 -17.49 2.97 -1.90
N LEU A 145 -17.54 3.89 -0.92
CA LEU A 145 -18.34 5.12 -1.04
C LEU A 145 -17.62 6.22 -1.83
N ASP A 146 -16.29 6.21 -1.86
CA ASP A 146 -15.48 7.12 -2.69
C ASP A 146 -14.24 6.38 -3.25
N PRO A 147 -14.36 5.79 -4.46
CA PRO A 147 -13.27 5.01 -5.08
C PRO A 147 -12.01 5.80 -5.44
N ARG A 148 -11.98 7.12 -5.19
CA ARG A 148 -10.79 7.97 -5.37
C ARG A 148 -9.81 7.84 -4.20
N VAL A 149 -10.24 7.27 -3.08
CA VAL A 149 -9.45 7.10 -1.86
C VAL A 149 -9.15 5.62 -1.64
N ASP A 150 -7.88 5.31 -1.39
CA ASP A 150 -7.43 3.96 -1.05
C ASP A 150 -7.46 3.78 0.47
N TYR A 151 -8.03 2.68 0.92
CA TYR A 151 -8.14 2.28 2.32
C TYR A 151 -7.31 1.01 2.54
N ILE A 152 -6.84 0.85 3.77
CA ILE A 152 -6.16 -0.36 4.22
C ILE A 152 -6.83 -0.87 5.49
N LYS A 153 -7.17 -2.16 5.47
CA LYS A 153 -7.85 -2.88 6.57
C LYS A 153 -7.44 -4.34 6.54
N ARG A 154 -7.75 -5.06 7.61
CA ARG A 154 -7.65 -6.51 7.70
C ARG A 154 -8.93 -7.17 7.17
N VAL A 155 -8.75 -8.21 6.36
CA VAL A 155 -9.83 -9.06 5.85
C VAL A 155 -10.29 -9.97 6.99
N VAL A 156 -11.45 -9.65 7.57
CA VAL A 156 -12.01 -10.43 8.68
C VAL A 156 -13.03 -11.42 8.17
N GLY A 157 -13.93 -11.03 7.26
CA GLY A 157 -14.95 -11.91 6.66
C GLY A 157 -14.71 -12.14 5.17
N LEU A 158 -14.85 -13.39 4.75
CA LEU A 158 -14.78 -13.89 3.38
C LEU A 158 -16.20 -14.14 2.82
N PRO A 159 -16.36 -14.27 1.50
CA PRO A 159 -17.64 -14.61 0.89
C PRO A 159 -18.38 -15.77 1.59
N GLY A 160 -19.66 -15.54 1.91
CA GLY A 160 -20.55 -16.50 2.57
C GLY A 160 -20.42 -16.57 4.10
N ASP A 161 -19.41 -15.94 4.71
CA ASP A 161 -19.28 -15.92 6.16
C ASP A 161 -20.40 -15.15 6.84
N ARG A 162 -20.86 -15.64 7.99
CA ARG A 162 -21.66 -14.86 8.94
C ARG A 162 -20.75 -14.31 10.04
N VAL A 163 -20.56 -13.00 10.02
CA VAL A 163 -19.73 -12.23 10.95
C VAL A 163 -20.62 -11.52 11.97
N SER A 164 -20.28 -11.63 13.24
CA SER A 164 -20.92 -10.91 14.35
C SER A 164 -19.84 -10.19 15.15
N TYR A 165 -20.14 -8.97 15.60
CA TYR A 165 -19.22 -8.21 16.46
C TYR A 165 -19.90 -7.84 17.77
N ASN A 166 -19.26 -8.18 18.90
CA ASN A 166 -19.71 -7.78 20.23
C ASN A 166 -19.06 -6.43 20.60
N PRO A 167 -19.82 -5.33 20.68
CA PRO A 167 -19.27 -3.99 20.95
C PRO A 167 -18.81 -3.80 22.41
N ILE A 168 -19.22 -4.69 23.32
CA ILE A 168 -18.83 -4.64 24.74
C ILE A 168 -17.50 -5.35 24.92
N SER A 169 -17.39 -6.62 24.51
CA SER A 169 -16.14 -7.38 24.61
C SER A 169 -15.13 -7.04 23.51
N LYS A 170 -15.57 -6.36 22.44
CA LYS A 170 -14.79 -5.99 21.24
C LYS A 170 -14.26 -7.20 20.49
N GLU A 171 -15.06 -8.26 20.45
CA GLU A 171 -14.72 -9.57 19.88
C GLU A 171 -15.56 -9.86 18.64
N VAL A 172 -14.93 -10.53 17.69
CA VAL A 172 -15.55 -11.00 16.46
C VAL A 172 -15.89 -12.47 16.62
N THR A 173 -17.07 -12.86 16.14
CA THR A 173 -17.46 -14.25 15.95
C THR A 173 -17.72 -14.49 14.47
N ILE A 174 -17.20 -15.59 13.94
CA ILE A 174 -17.33 -15.93 12.52
C ILE A 174 -17.85 -17.35 12.40
N GLN A 175 -18.94 -17.50 11.66
CA GLN A 175 -19.45 -18.78 11.18
C GLN A 175 -19.14 -18.84 9.67
N PRO A 176 -18.20 -19.69 9.24
CA PRO A 176 -17.83 -19.79 7.83
C PRO A 176 -19.01 -20.17 6.91
N ALA A 177 -18.90 -19.83 5.64
CA ALA A 177 -19.86 -20.24 4.62
C ALA A 177 -20.10 -21.76 4.67
N CYS A 178 -21.36 -22.17 4.84
CA CYS A 178 -21.72 -23.58 4.79
C CYS A 178 -21.77 -24.08 3.36
N ASN A 179 -20.88 -25.01 3.03
CA ASN A 179 -21.10 -25.85 1.84
C ASN A 179 -22.29 -26.78 2.12
N THR A 180 -23.21 -26.90 1.16
CA THR A 180 -24.36 -27.81 1.22
C THR A 180 -23.89 -29.24 1.47
N GLY A 181 -24.07 -29.75 2.70
CA GLY A 181 -23.73 -31.13 3.08
C GLY A 181 -22.97 -31.31 4.40
N THR A 182 -22.49 -30.24 5.03
CA THR A 182 -21.78 -30.29 6.33
C THR A 182 -22.60 -29.57 7.41
N SER A 183 -22.60 -30.09 8.65
CA SER A 183 -23.19 -29.37 9.79
C SER A 183 -22.51 -28.01 9.94
N CYS A 184 -23.32 -26.96 9.85
CA CYS A 184 -22.95 -25.54 9.88
C CYS A 184 -22.51 -25.02 11.25
N ASP A 185 -22.41 -25.90 12.24
CA ASP A 185 -22.48 -25.49 13.65
C ASP A 185 -21.11 -25.15 14.24
N SER A 186 -20.01 -25.41 13.53
CA SER A 186 -18.67 -25.08 14.02
C SER A 186 -18.28 -23.64 13.65
N ALA A 187 -18.39 -22.74 14.62
CA ALA A 187 -17.77 -21.42 14.53
C ALA A 187 -16.26 -21.55 14.30
N LEU A 188 -15.68 -20.62 13.53
CA LEU A 188 -14.25 -20.53 13.37
C LEU A 188 -13.60 -20.30 14.75
N PRO A 189 -12.56 -21.05 15.15
CA PRO A 189 -11.88 -20.80 16.40
C PRO A 189 -11.23 -19.41 16.35
N ILE A 190 -11.79 -18.48 17.12
CA ILE A 190 -11.22 -17.16 17.35
C ILE A 190 -10.88 -17.07 18.81
N THR A 191 -9.61 -16.79 19.10
CA THR A 191 -9.10 -16.67 20.47
C THR A 191 -8.50 -15.30 20.70
N TYR A 192 -8.62 -14.83 21.94
CA TYR A 192 -8.09 -13.56 22.39
C TYR A 192 -7.14 -13.78 23.55
N SER A 193 -6.00 -13.09 23.55
CA SER A 193 -5.16 -13.03 24.74
C SER A 193 -5.79 -12.12 25.79
N THR A 194 -5.24 -12.17 27.01
CA THR A 194 -5.50 -11.16 28.03
C THR A 194 -5.21 -9.77 27.46
N SER A 195 -6.07 -8.82 27.84
CA SER A 195 -5.89 -7.42 27.48
C SER A 195 -4.89 -6.77 28.42
N GLU A 196 -3.89 -6.10 27.86
CA GLU A 196 -2.80 -5.43 28.59
C GLU A 196 -2.68 -3.96 28.18
N PRO A 197 -2.07 -3.08 29.01
CA PRO A 197 -1.77 -1.72 28.62
C PRO A 197 -0.77 -1.71 27.46
N SER A 198 -1.07 -0.97 26.38
CA SER A 198 -0.17 -0.80 25.24
C SER A 198 0.82 0.34 25.47
N ASP A 199 1.85 0.43 24.64
CA ASP A 199 2.75 1.59 24.56
C ASP A 199 2.11 2.81 23.86
N PHE A 200 0.83 2.76 23.48
CA PHE A 200 0.17 3.85 22.77
C PHE A 200 -0.77 4.63 23.68
N VAL A 201 -0.62 5.95 23.66
CA VAL A 201 -1.53 6.91 24.29
C VAL A 201 -2.23 7.71 23.20
N GLN A 202 -3.56 7.73 23.25
CA GLN A 202 -4.38 8.60 22.43
C GLN A 202 -4.62 9.91 23.18
N THR A 203 -4.33 11.04 22.57
CA THR A 203 -4.68 12.36 23.10
C THR A 203 -5.74 13.02 22.23
N PHE A 204 -6.59 13.83 22.84
CA PHE A 204 -7.68 14.52 22.16
C PHE A 204 -7.36 16.01 22.09
N ARG A 205 -7.19 16.55 20.89
CA ARG A 205 -7.09 17.99 20.67
C ARG A 205 -8.48 18.50 20.28
N TYR A 206 -9.06 19.33 21.13
CA TYR A 206 -10.27 20.05 20.79
C TYR A 206 -9.90 21.25 19.92
N SER A 207 -10.30 21.23 18.65
CA SER A 207 -10.35 22.46 17.86
C SER A 207 -11.57 23.28 18.31
N GLY A 208 -11.45 24.61 18.37
CA GLY A 208 -12.54 25.52 18.77
C GLY A 208 -13.82 25.42 17.93
N ASN A 209 -13.80 24.63 16.86
CA ASN A 209 -14.90 24.38 15.93
C ASN A 209 -15.67 23.07 16.21
N GLY A 210 -15.36 22.35 17.31
CA GLY A 210 -16.03 21.10 17.68
C GLY A 210 -15.48 19.84 17.00
N GLU A 211 -14.47 19.97 16.13
CA GLU A 211 -13.73 18.83 15.59
C GLU A 211 -12.66 18.36 16.59
N ALA A 212 -12.83 17.15 17.12
CA ALA A 212 -11.81 16.49 17.94
C ALA A 212 -10.85 15.73 17.02
N SER A 213 -9.60 16.20 16.92
CA SER A 213 -8.54 15.41 16.30
C SER A 213 -7.81 14.60 17.36
N ALA A 214 -7.53 13.33 17.05
CA ALA A 214 -6.81 12.43 17.94
C ALA A 214 -5.35 12.32 17.50
N GLY A 215 -4.42 12.56 18.41
CA GLY A 215 -3.00 12.23 18.22
C GLY A 215 -2.67 10.90 18.88
N PHE A 216 -1.72 10.16 18.32
CA PHE A 216 -1.28 8.87 18.85
C PHE A 216 0.21 8.90 19.18
N PHE A 217 0.54 8.80 20.46
CA PHE A 217 1.91 8.94 20.97
C PHE A 217 2.39 7.62 21.54
N GLN A 218 3.61 7.22 21.19
CA GLN A 218 4.25 6.05 21.77
C GLN A 218 4.92 6.46 23.09
N ILE A 219 4.32 6.06 24.20
CA ILE A 219 4.76 6.39 25.57
C ILE A 219 4.89 5.06 26.32
N PRO A 220 6.11 4.67 26.75
CA PRO A 220 6.35 3.44 27.49
C PRO A 220 5.35 3.24 28.64
N THR A 221 4.95 1.99 28.89
CA THR A 221 3.97 1.65 29.94
C THR A 221 4.38 2.08 31.36
N ASN A 222 5.67 2.26 31.63
CA ASN A 222 6.20 2.75 32.91
C ASN A 222 6.17 4.29 33.04
N GLN A 223 5.79 5.03 32.00
CA GLN A 223 5.69 6.49 32.03
C GLN A 223 4.24 6.94 32.22
N ALA A 224 4.09 8.07 32.91
CA ALA A 224 2.80 8.69 33.16
C ALA A 224 2.11 9.09 31.84
N VAL A 225 0.80 8.91 31.79
CA VAL A 225 -0.04 9.36 30.68
C VAL A 225 -0.16 10.89 30.76
N PRO A 226 0.13 11.65 29.70
CA PRO A 226 -0.08 13.10 29.66
C PRO A 226 -1.52 13.49 29.97
N ASP A 227 -1.73 14.68 30.52
CA ASP A 227 -3.06 15.20 30.86
C ASP A 227 -4.01 15.15 29.65
N GLY A 228 -5.21 14.61 29.85
CA GLY A 228 -6.20 14.42 28.79
C GLY A 228 -5.91 13.27 27.82
N GLY A 229 -4.83 12.50 28.04
CA GLY A 229 -4.52 11.29 27.30
C GLY A 229 -5.21 10.05 27.86
N VAL A 230 -5.46 9.07 26.99
CA VAL A 230 -5.98 7.74 27.36
C VAL A 230 -5.02 6.68 26.83
N ARG A 231 -4.51 5.84 27.73
CA ARG A 231 -3.67 4.69 27.35
C ARG A 231 -4.55 3.62 26.69
N LEU A 232 -4.16 3.24 25.47
CA LEU A 232 -4.86 2.20 24.72
C LEU A 232 -4.53 0.82 25.30
N ARG A 233 -5.48 -0.09 25.14
CA ARG A 233 -5.39 -1.49 25.56
C ARG A 233 -5.09 -2.35 24.36
N GLU A 234 -4.13 -3.25 24.49
CA GLU A 234 -3.70 -4.18 23.44
C GLU A 234 -4.04 -5.61 23.83
N ARG A 235 -4.38 -6.44 22.83
CA ARG A 235 -4.43 -7.90 22.96
C ARG A 235 -4.16 -8.54 21.60
N SER A 236 -3.76 -9.80 21.63
CA SER A 236 -3.68 -10.63 20.43
C SER A 236 -5.06 -11.17 20.07
N GLU A 237 -5.43 -11.13 18.79
CA GLU A 237 -6.57 -11.79 18.19
C GLU A 237 -6.05 -12.85 17.19
N THR A 238 -6.51 -14.09 17.35
CA THR A 238 -6.19 -15.17 16.41
C THR A 238 -7.42 -15.48 15.57
N LEU A 239 -7.37 -15.15 14.28
CA LEU A 239 -8.41 -15.45 13.30
C LEU A 239 -8.07 -16.75 12.57
N GLY A 240 -8.48 -17.89 13.12
CA GLY A 240 -8.11 -19.20 12.60
C GLY A 240 -6.61 -19.46 12.79
N THR A 241 -5.80 -19.25 11.74
CA THR A 241 -4.34 -19.47 11.77
C THR A 241 -3.52 -18.18 11.84
N VAL A 242 -4.16 -17.01 11.75
CA VAL A 242 -3.47 -15.71 11.71
C VAL A 242 -3.65 -15.01 13.05
N THR A 243 -2.55 -14.84 13.79
CA THR A 243 -2.52 -14.07 15.03
C THR A 243 -1.98 -12.67 14.76
N HIS A 244 -2.67 -11.65 15.25
CA HIS A 244 -2.27 -10.24 15.14
C HIS A 244 -2.70 -9.47 16.37
N HIS A 245 -2.20 -8.24 16.52
CA HIS A 245 -2.51 -7.38 17.65
C HIS A 245 -3.60 -6.38 17.30
N ILE A 246 -4.47 -6.08 18.28
CA ILE A 246 -5.52 -5.08 18.15
C ILE A 246 -5.44 -4.08 19.29
N LEU A 247 -5.76 -2.81 19.00
CA LEU A 247 -5.90 -1.75 20.00
C LEU A 247 -7.37 -1.45 20.27
N THR A 248 -7.66 -1.16 21.53
CA THR A 248 -8.97 -0.72 22.00
C THR A 248 -8.82 0.45 22.97
N VAL A 249 -9.79 1.37 22.96
CA VAL A 249 -9.87 2.49 23.89
C VAL A 249 -10.64 2.01 25.13
N PRO A 250 -10.02 1.97 26.33
CA PRO A 250 -10.72 1.55 27.54
C PRO A 250 -11.92 2.47 27.83
N GLY A 251 -13.06 1.87 28.20
CA GLY A 251 -14.31 2.58 28.50
C GLY A 251 -15.10 3.09 27.29
N ARG A 252 -14.49 3.13 26.09
CA ARG A 252 -15.21 3.47 24.86
C ARG A 252 -15.98 2.26 24.35
N GLN A 253 -17.23 2.47 23.95
CA GLN A 253 -18.07 1.48 23.27
C GLN A 253 -18.54 2.03 21.94
N ASP A 254 -18.73 1.14 20.96
CA ASP A 254 -19.26 1.51 19.67
C ASP A 254 -20.73 1.93 19.79
N GLN A 255 -21.09 3.04 19.15
CA GLN A 255 -22.48 3.43 18.97
C GLN A 255 -23.10 2.57 17.88
N ILE A 256 -23.70 1.44 18.27
CA ILE A 256 -24.21 0.42 17.34
C ILE A 256 -25.25 0.99 16.36
N GLY A 257 -25.97 2.06 16.72
CA GLY A 257 -26.88 2.76 15.81
C GLY A 257 -26.20 3.43 14.60
N GLY A 258 -24.88 3.63 14.63
CA GLY A 258 -24.09 4.11 13.51
C GLY A 258 -23.56 3.00 12.59
N TYR A 259 -23.82 1.73 12.91
CA TYR A 259 -23.39 0.63 12.06
C TYR A 259 -24.19 0.55 10.76
N TYR A 260 -23.54 0.07 9.72
CA TYR A 260 -24.21 -0.41 8.52
C TYR A 260 -25.12 -1.58 8.90
N GLN A 261 -26.43 -1.39 8.76
CA GLN A 261 -27.41 -2.44 8.98
C GLN A 261 -27.66 -3.19 7.66
N GLN A 262 -27.25 -4.45 7.59
CA GLN A 262 -27.61 -5.29 6.44
C GLN A 262 -29.10 -5.65 6.52
N PRO A 263 -29.86 -5.52 5.41
CA PRO A 263 -31.26 -5.91 5.37
C PRO A 263 -31.46 -7.36 5.84
N ASN A 264 -32.49 -7.58 6.66
CA ASN A 264 -32.86 -8.88 7.22
C ASN A 264 -31.80 -9.53 8.15
N GLN A 265 -30.84 -8.76 8.65
CA GLN A 265 -29.90 -9.22 9.68
C GLN A 265 -30.08 -8.42 10.98
N PRO A 266 -29.83 -9.04 12.15
CA PRO A 266 -29.71 -8.31 13.41
C PRO A 266 -28.61 -7.26 13.35
N LEU A 267 -28.74 -6.21 14.17
CA LEU A 267 -27.73 -5.18 14.32
C LEU A 267 -26.41 -5.81 14.81
N GLY A 268 -25.28 -5.46 14.19
CA GLY A 268 -23.97 -6.03 14.53
C GLY A 268 -23.71 -7.43 13.96
N VAL A 269 -24.59 -7.92 13.08
CA VAL A 269 -24.47 -9.20 12.38
C VAL A 269 -24.54 -8.97 10.87
N TRP A 270 -23.63 -9.59 10.13
CA TRP A 270 -23.51 -9.47 8.69
C TRP A 270 -23.24 -10.83 8.05
N VAL A 271 -23.90 -11.13 6.94
CA VAL A 271 -23.59 -12.25 6.06
C VAL A 271 -22.89 -11.68 4.83
N VAL A 272 -21.62 -12.04 4.64
CA VAL A 272 -20.77 -11.50 3.58
C VAL A 272 -21.27 -12.01 2.23
N PRO A 273 -21.69 -11.14 1.30
CA PRO A 273 -22.14 -11.56 -0.02
C PRO A 273 -21.03 -12.21 -0.85
N GLU A 274 -21.41 -12.99 -1.86
CA GLU A 274 -20.48 -13.51 -2.85
C GLU A 274 -19.67 -12.40 -3.53
N GLY A 275 -18.37 -12.64 -3.74
CA GLY A 275 -17.44 -11.65 -4.31
C GLY A 275 -17.23 -10.40 -3.47
N HIS A 276 -17.58 -10.42 -2.18
CA HIS A 276 -17.38 -9.32 -1.24
C HIS A 276 -16.57 -9.76 -0.01
N TYR A 277 -16.03 -8.77 0.70
CA TYR A 277 -15.20 -8.97 1.88
C TYR A 277 -15.63 -8.03 3.01
N PHE A 278 -15.56 -8.52 4.25
CA PHE A 278 -15.78 -7.72 5.46
C PHE A 278 -14.44 -7.31 6.06
N MET A 279 -14.20 -6.01 6.13
CA MET A 279 -12.92 -5.41 6.48
C MET A 279 -12.98 -4.76 7.86
N MET A 280 -11.95 -4.92 8.69
CA MET A 280 -11.84 -4.24 9.99
C MET A 280 -10.45 -3.65 10.20
N GLY A 281 -10.37 -2.55 10.95
CA GLY A 281 -9.10 -2.01 11.41
C GLY A 281 -8.63 -2.69 12.69
N ASP A 282 -7.31 -2.81 12.85
CA ASP A 282 -6.68 -3.36 14.06
C ASP A 282 -6.85 -2.38 15.25
N ASN A 283 -6.95 -1.06 15.00
CA ASN A 283 -7.32 -0.07 16.00
C ASN A 283 -8.84 0.05 16.07
N ARG A 284 -9.46 -0.87 16.83
CA ARG A 284 -10.89 -1.19 16.75
C ARG A 284 -11.81 -0.01 16.99
N ASP A 285 -11.50 0.86 17.95
CA ASP A 285 -12.34 2.01 18.30
C ASP A 285 -11.98 3.29 17.51
N ASN A 286 -10.93 3.24 16.68
CA ASN A 286 -10.47 4.36 15.85
C ASN A 286 -10.39 3.95 14.36
N SER A 287 -11.34 3.15 13.91
CA SER A 287 -11.39 2.66 12.53
C SER A 287 -12.78 2.80 11.93
N ALA A 288 -12.88 3.58 10.85
CA ALA A 288 -14.05 3.60 9.96
C ALA A 288 -13.93 2.45 8.95
N ASP A 289 -14.57 1.33 9.24
CA ASP A 289 -14.48 0.08 8.49
C ASP A 289 -15.86 -0.55 8.19
N SER A 290 -15.89 -1.81 7.78
CA SER A 290 -17.12 -2.45 7.27
C SER A 290 -18.27 -2.47 8.27
N ARG A 291 -18.00 -2.30 9.57
CA ARG A 291 -19.04 -2.08 10.59
C ARG A 291 -19.91 -0.87 10.27
N TYR A 292 -19.37 0.16 9.61
CA TYR A 292 -20.03 1.44 9.37
C TYR A 292 -20.49 1.66 7.92
N TRP A 293 -19.76 1.14 6.94
CA TRP A 293 -20.08 1.36 5.51
C TRP A 293 -20.36 0.08 4.71
N GLY A 294 -20.32 -1.10 5.34
CA GLY A 294 -20.65 -2.38 4.70
C GLY A 294 -19.47 -3.05 3.99
N PHE A 295 -19.75 -3.78 2.91
CA PHE A 295 -18.78 -4.73 2.33
C PHE A 295 -17.90 -4.11 1.24
N VAL A 296 -16.73 -4.70 1.00
CA VAL A 296 -15.84 -4.35 -0.11
C VAL A 296 -16.03 -5.34 -1.25
N PRO A 297 -16.45 -4.90 -2.45
CA PRO A 297 -16.47 -5.75 -3.63
C PRO A 297 -15.05 -6.16 -4.04
N GLU A 298 -14.87 -7.38 -4.55
CA GLU A 298 -13.59 -7.90 -5.03
C GLU A 298 -12.89 -6.98 -6.05
N ARG A 299 -13.67 -6.37 -6.95
CA ARG A 299 -13.14 -5.41 -7.94
C ARG A 299 -12.44 -4.21 -7.31
N ASN A 300 -12.78 -3.84 -6.07
CA ASN A 300 -12.18 -2.71 -5.36
C ASN A 300 -10.81 -3.05 -4.75
N LEU A 301 -10.45 -4.33 -4.60
CA LEU A 301 -9.17 -4.73 -4.01
C LEU A 301 -7.99 -4.26 -4.86
N VAL A 302 -6.92 -3.79 -4.25
CA VAL A 302 -5.71 -3.33 -4.96
C VAL A 302 -4.58 -4.34 -4.78
N GLY A 303 -4.37 -4.84 -3.56
CA GLY A 303 -3.33 -5.82 -3.27
C GLY A 303 -3.16 -6.08 -1.78
N LYS A 304 -2.28 -7.03 -1.45
CA LYS A 304 -1.95 -7.43 -0.08
C LYS A 304 -0.75 -6.63 0.45
N ALA A 305 -0.85 -6.03 1.63
CA ALA A 305 0.32 -5.45 2.30
C ALA A 305 1.21 -6.57 2.84
N THR A 306 2.50 -6.57 2.48
CA THR A 306 3.43 -7.67 2.80
C THR A 306 4.59 -7.24 3.69
N ALA A 307 5.05 -5.99 3.58
CA ALA A 307 6.17 -5.49 4.35
C ALA A 307 6.10 -3.97 4.58
N ILE A 308 6.74 -3.50 5.65
CA ILE A 308 7.12 -2.10 5.84
C ILE A 308 8.57 -1.97 5.31
N TRP A 309 8.79 -1.11 4.31
CA TRP A 309 10.12 -0.88 3.74
C TRP A 309 10.79 0.40 4.26
N MET A 310 10.01 1.32 4.82
CA MET A 310 10.48 2.52 5.47
C MET A 310 9.47 2.97 6.52
N SER A 311 9.90 3.65 7.58
CA SER A 311 8.99 4.17 8.60
C SER A 311 9.51 5.47 9.19
N PHE A 312 8.67 6.50 9.16
CA PHE A 312 8.95 7.80 9.75
C PHE A 312 8.05 8.06 10.95
N GLU A 313 8.62 8.60 12.01
CA GLU A 313 7.86 9.05 13.17
C GLU A 313 7.17 10.38 12.84
N LYS A 314 5.83 10.40 12.85
CA LYS A 314 5.00 11.59 12.63
C LYS A 314 3.57 11.38 13.10
N GLN A 315 2.84 12.49 13.28
CA GLN A 315 1.40 12.51 13.43
C GLN A 315 0.69 12.77 12.10
N GLU A 316 -0.63 12.62 12.08
CA GLU A 316 -1.46 12.92 10.92
C GLU A 316 -1.32 14.40 10.53
N GLY A 317 -1.06 14.67 9.25
CA GLY A 317 -0.84 16.04 8.74
C GLY A 317 0.49 16.71 9.12
N GLU A 318 1.32 16.10 10.00
CA GLU A 318 2.57 16.71 10.48
C GLU A 318 3.82 16.23 9.70
N TRP A 319 4.91 17.00 9.78
CA TRP A 319 6.22 16.62 9.22
C TRP A 319 6.90 15.54 10.08
N PRO A 320 7.69 14.62 9.49
CA PRO A 320 8.49 13.65 10.21
C PRO A 320 9.44 14.27 11.24
N THR A 321 9.47 13.68 12.44
CA THR A 321 10.41 14.03 13.52
C THR A 321 11.56 13.03 13.64
N GLY A 322 11.40 11.82 13.11
CA GLY A 322 12.39 10.75 13.23
C GLY A 322 12.16 9.59 12.26
N VAL A 323 13.01 8.56 12.36
CA VAL A 323 12.96 7.34 11.54
C VAL A 323 12.89 6.12 12.45
N ARG A 324 11.94 5.21 12.19
CA ARG A 324 11.69 4.00 12.99
C ARG A 324 12.21 2.76 12.25
N LEU A 325 13.54 2.60 12.20
CA LEU A 325 14.18 1.50 11.45
C LEU A 325 13.80 0.10 11.97
N SER A 326 13.47 -0.02 13.26
CA SER A 326 13.03 -1.29 13.87
C SER A 326 11.72 -1.84 13.31
N ARG A 327 10.94 -1.01 12.60
CA ARG A 327 9.67 -1.42 11.98
C ARG A 327 9.84 -2.01 10.58
N ILE A 328 11.02 -1.91 9.98
CA ILE A 328 11.27 -2.43 8.63
C ILE A 328 11.24 -3.97 8.70
N GLY A 329 10.38 -4.60 7.91
CA GLY A 329 10.18 -6.04 7.94
C GLY A 329 8.82 -6.49 7.40
N GLY A 330 8.55 -7.79 7.48
CA GLY A 330 7.28 -8.37 7.08
C GLY A 330 6.13 -7.97 8.01
N VAL A 331 4.92 -7.83 7.47
CA VAL A 331 3.69 -7.62 8.23
C VAL A 331 2.73 -8.79 8.03
N HIS A 332 1.98 -9.13 9.08
CA HIS A 332 1.00 -10.23 9.07
C HIS A 332 -0.29 -9.88 9.82
#